data_AF-A0A7W6MEE4-F1
#
_entry.id   AF-A0A7W6MEE4-F1
#
_cell.length_a   1.000
_cell.length_b   1.000
_cell.length_c   1.000
_cell.angle_alpha   90.00
_cell.angle_beta   90.00
_cell.angle_gamma   90.00
#
_symmetry.space_group_name_H-M   'P 1'
#
loop_
_entity.id
_entity.type
_entity.pdbx_description
1 polymer ?
#
loop_
_entity_poly.entity_id
_entity_poly.type
_entity_poly.pdbx_seq_one_letter_code
_entity_poly.pdbx_strand_id
1 'polypeptide(L)'
;MFRYLCGALFASAPFAAAHAESANFCRNSFNPNEAVESRFMGLEYALIAHVLAEKYCGAEPSPMRPRFLGYIEKQGCDSGTEIYKDVEAAIAKMEGAGLKLLAQNGNPKLTMSDEQVQEWASTATKELGGCDALKKAHDAGFGQ
;
A
#
# COMPACT_ATOMS: atom_id res chain seq x y z
N MET A 1 2.21 -58.18 36.44
CA MET A 1 1.12 -57.25 36.12
C MET A 1 1.66 -55.83 36.20
N PHE A 2 1.29 -54.98 35.23
CA PHE A 2 1.59 -53.54 35.11
C PHE A 2 3.04 -53.11 34.87
N ARG A 3 3.60 -53.56 33.74
CA ARG A 3 4.48 -52.73 32.89
C ARG A 3 3.57 -51.96 31.91
N TYR A 4 4.00 -50.78 31.46
CA TYR A 4 3.33 -49.84 30.54
C TYR A 4 2.27 -48.94 31.18
N LEU A 5 2.64 -47.70 31.51
CA LEU A 5 1.76 -46.51 31.49
C LEU A 5 2.56 -45.29 31.95
N CYS A 6 3.25 -44.63 31.02
CA CYS A 6 3.57 -43.19 31.05
C CYS A 6 4.17 -42.75 29.69
N GLY A 7 3.72 -43.38 28.61
CA GLY A 7 3.87 -42.87 27.25
C GLY A 7 2.50 -42.35 26.81
N ALA A 8 2.49 -41.19 26.15
CA ALA A 8 1.33 -40.53 25.55
C ALA A 8 0.41 -39.71 26.48
N LEU A 9 0.91 -38.55 26.93
CA LEU A 9 0.07 -37.36 27.19
C LEU A 9 0.67 -36.11 26.52
N PHE A 10 1.11 -36.27 25.27
CA PHE A 10 1.59 -35.16 24.42
C PHE A 10 0.90 -35.18 23.05
N ALA A 11 -0.39 -35.51 23.01
CA ALA A 11 -1.13 -35.60 21.75
C ALA A 11 -2.63 -35.36 21.96
N SER A 12 -3.03 -34.16 22.39
CA SER A 12 -4.41 -33.66 22.23
C SER A 12 -4.63 -32.29 22.89
N ALA A 13 -3.81 -31.30 22.54
CA ALA A 13 -4.38 -29.96 22.39
C ALA A 13 -4.50 -29.78 20.88
N PRO A 14 -5.70 -29.96 20.28
CA PRO A 14 -5.87 -29.53 18.90
C PRO A 14 -5.44 -28.07 18.90
N PHE A 15 -4.66 -27.73 17.89
CA PHE A 15 -4.45 -26.38 17.39
C PHE A 15 -5.73 -25.57 17.61
N ALA A 16 -5.85 -24.92 18.77
CA ALA A 16 -6.48 -23.65 18.83
C ALA A 16 -5.57 -22.86 17.91
N ALA A 17 -5.95 -22.80 16.64
CA ALA A 17 -5.52 -21.75 15.76
C ALA A 17 -5.50 -20.55 16.68
N ALA A 18 -4.31 -20.02 16.94
CA ALA A 18 -4.22 -18.65 17.34
C ALA A 18 -5.10 -17.98 16.29
N HIS A 19 -6.29 -17.54 16.71
CA HIS A 19 -7.02 -16.56 15.96
C HIS A 19 -6.02 -15.43 15.94
N ALA A 20 -5.23 -15.40 14.86
CA ALA A 20 -4.44 -14.27 14.46
C ALA A 20 -5.51 -13.22 14.19
N GLU A 21 -6.01 -12.62 15.26
CA GLU A 21 -6.39 -11.23 15.26
C GLU A 21 -5.17 -10.58 14.62
N SER A 22 -5.29 -10.32 13.31
CA SER A 22 -4.27 -9.63 12.54
C SER A 22 -3.83 -8.50 13.44
N ALA A 23 -2.55 -8.48 13.82
CA ALA A 23 -2.06 -7.48 14.76
C ALA A 23 -2.71 -6.15 14.38
N ASN A 24 -3.45 -5.54 15.31
CA ASN A 24 -4.53 -4.55 15.07
C ASN A 24 -4.17 -3.37 14.13
N PHE A 25 -2.91 -3.29 13.70
CA PHE A 25 -2.34 -2.39 12.72
C PHE A 25 -2.48 -2.78 11.23
N CYS A 26 -2.81 -4.03 10.87
CA CYS A 26 -2.94 -4.44 9.45
C CYS A 26 -4.33 -4.16 8.84
N ARG A 27 -5.12 -3.28 9.46
CA ARG A 27 -6.43 -2.84 8.99
C ARG A 27 -6.45 -1.34 8.77
N ASN A 28 -7.39 -0.89 7.94
CA ASN A 28 -7.60 0.51 7.63
C ASN A 28 -8.96 1.01 8.16
N SER A 29 -9.82 0.09 8.60
CA SER A 29 -11.07 0.34 9.30
C SER A 29 -10.84 0.47 10.80
N PHE A 30 -11.37 1.57 11.38
CA PHE A 30 -11.26 1.87 12.81
C PHE A 30 -12.63 2.22 13.38
N ASN A 31 -12.88 1.77 14.60
CA ASN A 31 -14.10 2.15 15.31
C ASN A 31 -14.00 3.58 15.84
N PRO A 32 -15.14 4.27 16.07
CA PRO A 32 -15.14 5.54 16.77
C PRO A 32 -14.43 5.43 18.13
N ASN A 33 -13.50 6.35 18.40
CA ASN A 33 -12.66 6.41 19.62
C ASN A 33 -11.59 5.32 19.75
N GLU A 34 -11.35 4.52 18.72
CA GLU A 34 -10.19 3.64 18.65
C GLU A 34 -8.91 4.44 18.37
N ALA A 35 -7.77 3.98 18.89
CA ALA A 35 -6.48 4.53 18.50
C ALA A 35 -6.22 4.23 17.01
N VAL A 36 -6.04 5.29 16.22
CA VAL A 36 -5.75 5.15 14.79
C VAL A 36 -4.32 4.66 14.60
N GLU A 37 -4.16 3.56 13.88
CA GLU A 37 -2.86 3.13 13.41
C GLU A 37 -2.39 4.05 12.28
N SER A 38 -1.17 4.58 12.39
CA SER A 38 -0.62 5.57 11.47
C SER A 38 0.49 5.03 10.57
N ARG A 39 0.97 3.80 10.78
CA ARG A 39 2.10 3.21 10.04
C ARG A 39 1.92 3.21 8.53
N PHE A 40 0.70 3.04 8.06
CA PHE A 40 0.35 3.01 6.64
C PHE A 40 -0.38 4.29 6.19
N MET A 41 -0.55 5.27 7.08
CA MET A 41 -1.09 6.57 6.68
C MET A 41 -0.17 7.22 5.65
N GLY A 42 -0.78 7.78 4.61
CA GLY A 42 -0.04 8.42 3.51
C GLY A 42 0.46 7.46 2.44
N LEU A 43 0.27 6.15 2.60
CA LEU A 43 0.71 5.18 1.59
C LEU A 43 -0.09 5.30 0.28
N GLU A 44 -1.40 5.51 0.37
CA GLU A 44 -2.25 5.82 -0.78
C GLU A 44 -1.89 7.17 -1.42
N TYR A 45 -1.60 8.18 -0.60
CA TYR A 45 -1.15 9.49 -1.08
C TYR A 45 0.17 9.38 -1.86
N ALA A 46 1.15 8.65 -1.31
CA ALA A 46 2.43 8.41 -1.96
C ALA A 46 2.27 7.67 -3.29
N LEU A 47 1.38 6.67 -3.35
CA LEU A 47 1.03 5.97 -4.58
C LEU A 47 0.49 6.95 -5.65
N ILE A 48 -0.49 7.78 -5.28
CA ILE A 48 -1.10 8.73 -6.21
C ILE A 48 -0.10 9.79 -6.65
N ALA A 49 0.66 10.37 -5.71
CA ALA A 49 1.65 11.39 -6.01
C ALA A 49 2.71 10.85 -6.98
N HIS A 50 3.17 9.61 -6.75
CA HIS A 50 4.14 8.96 -7.63
C HIS A 50 3.57 8.73 -9.04
N VAL A 51 2.41 8.07 -9.16
CA VAL A 51 1.80 7.79 -10.47
C VAL A 51 1.43 9.09 -11.21
N LEU A 52 0.99 10.11 -10.48
CA LEU A 52 0.68 11.42 -11.03
C LEU A 52 1.94 12.10 -11.59
N ALA A 53 3.04 12.07 -10.84
CA ALA A 53 4.31 12.63 -11.29
C ALA A 53 4.89 11.88 -12.50
N GLU A 54 4.80 10.55 -12.53
CA GLU A 54 5.22 9.75 -13.69
C GLU A 54 4.48 10.19 -14.95
N LYS A 55 3.15 10.30 -14.88
CA LYS A 55 2.32 10.71 -16.03
C LYS A 55 2.57 12.16 -16.43
N TYR A 56 2.75 13.06 -15.46
CA TYR A 56 3.06 14.46 -15.74
C TYR A 56 4.42 14.62 -16.44
N CYS A 57 5.43 13.88 -15.99
CA CYS A 57 6.77 13.92 -16.54
C CYS A 57 6.97 13.11 -17.82
N GLY A 58 5.95 12.33 -18.23
CA GLY A 58 6.08 11.34 -19.31
C GLY A 58 7.18 10.32 -19.01
N ALA A 59 7.36 9.95 -17.75
CA ALA A 59 8.27 8.89 -17.34
C ALA A 59 7.66 7.51 -17.65
N GLU A 60 8.51 6.52 -17.91
CA GLU A 60 8.04 5.13 -18.01
C GLU A 60 7.47 4.69 -16.65
N PRO A 61 6.25 4.12 -16.61
CA PRO A 61 5.64 3.70 -15.35
C PRO A 61 6.51 2.68 -14.62
N SER A 62 6.80 2.94 -13.34
CA SER A 62 7.50 1.97 -12.52
C SER A 62 6.52 0.98 -11.88
N PRO A 63 6.89 -0.29 -11.66
CA PRO A 63 5.99 -1.26 -11.06
C PRO A 63 5.69 -0.91 -9.61
N MET A 64 4.44 -0.54 -9.28
CA MET A 64 4.07 -0.11 -7.93
C MET A 64 3.93 -1.29 -6.97
N ARG A 65 3.39 -2.42 -7.46
CA ARG A 65 3.11 -3.60 -6.62
C ARG A 65 4.32 -4.03 -5.78
N PRO A 66 5.52 -4.29 -6.33
CA PRO A 66 6.65 -4.74 -5.52
C PRO A 66 7.11 -3.70 -4.48
N ARG A 67 6.91 -2.40 -4.74
CA ARG A 67 7.32 -1.32 -3.83
C ARG A 67 6.37 -1.20 -2.64
N PHE A 68 5.09 -1.00 -2.94
CA PHE A 68 4.08 -0.72 -1.93
C PHE A 68 3.66 -1.97 -1.17
N LEU A 69 3.38 -3.07 -1.88
CA LEU A 69 3.00 -4.34 -1.25
C LEU A 69 4.20 -4.98 -0.55
N GLY A 70 5.40 -4.89 -1.14
CA GLY A 70 6.62 -5.37 -0.49
C GLY A 70 6.95 -4.61 0.80
N TYR A 71 6.64 -3.31 0.89
CA TYR A 71 6.74 -2.57 2.16
C TYR A 71 5.75 -3.10 3.19
N ILE A 72 4.49 -3.31 2.82
CA ILE A 72 3.43 -3.83 3.70
C ILE A 72 3.79 -5.24 4.22
N GLU A 73 4.28 -6.12 3.35
CA GLU A 73 4.75 -7.46 3.71
C GLU A 73 5.93 -7.40 4.69
N LYS A 74 6.91 -6.50 4.47
CA LYS A 74 8.04 -6.28 5.39
C LYS A 74 7.58 -5.81 6.78
N GLN A 75 6.42 -5.16 6.88
CA GLN A 75 5.82 -4.76 8.17
C GLN A 75 5.00 -5.90 8.83
N GLY A 76 4.94 -7.08 8.21
CA GLY A 76 4.24 -8.25 8.73
C GLY A 76 2.76 -8.35 8.32
N CYS A 77 2.32 -7.57 7.34
CA CYS A 77 0.96 -7.65 6.81
C CYS A 77 0.98 -8.39 5.46
N ASP A 78 0.42 -9.60 5.42
CA ASP A 78 0.38 -10.44 4.21
C ASP A 78 -0.80 -10.10 3.29
N SER A 79 -0.89 -10.81 2.16
CA SER A 79 -1.95 -10.66 1.16
C SER A 79 -3.38 -10.93 1.66
N GLY A 80 -3.52 -11.55 2.82
CA GLY A 80 -4.80 -11.80 3.48
C GLY A 80 -5.34 -10.57 4.23
N THR A 81 -4.46 -9.63 4.59
CA THR A 81 -4.80 -8.48 5.42
C THR A 81 -5.58 -7.40 4.66
N GLU A 82 -6.35 -6.59 5.38
CA GLU A 82 -7.17 -5.52 4.81
C GLU A 82 -6.30 -4.45 4.15
N ILE A 83 -5.25 -3.96 4.83
CA ILE A 83 -4.37 -2.93 4.25
C ILE A 83 -3.69 -3.38 2.96
N TYR A 84 -3.28 -4.66 2.87
CA TYR A 84 -2.68 -5.18 1.65
C TYR A 84 -3.67 -5.13 0.48
N LYS A 85 -4.90 -5.64 0.71
CA LYS A 85 -5.95 -5.67 -0.32
C LYS A 85 -6.39 -4.28 -0.76
N ASP A 86 -6.51 -3.35 0.19
CA ASP A 86 -6.87 -1.97 -0.09
C ASP A 86 -5.83 -1.31 -0.99
N VAL A 87 -4.55 -1.47 -0.66
CA VAL A 87 -3.43 -0.90 -1.42
C VAL A 87 -3.29 -1.60 -2.77
N GLU A 88 -3.47 -2.91 -2.83
CA GLU A 88 -3.48 -3.66 -4.08
C GLU A 88 -4.57 -3.16 -5.04
N ALA A 89 -5.77 -2.94 -4.53
CA ALA A 89 -6.88 -2.38 -5.30
C ALA A 89 -6.60 -0.93 -5.74
N ALA A 90 -6.02 -0.11 -4.86
CA ALA A 90 -5.62 1.25 -5.19
C ALA A 90 -4.57 1.27 -6.31
N ILE A 91 -3.56 0.40 -6.27
CA ILE A 91 -2.54 0.28 -7.32
C ILE A 91 -3.20 -0.04 -8.66
N ALA A 92 -4.05 -1.08 -8.71
CA ALA A 92 -4.74 -1.48 -9.92
C ALA A 92 -5.60 -0.35 -10.51
N LYS A 93 -6.24 0.45 -9.63
CA LYS A 93 -7.04 1.60 -10.02
C LYS A 93 -6.19 2.75 -10.57
N MET A 94 -5.06 3.07 -9.92
CA MET A 94 -4.27 4.27 -10.23
C MET A 94 -3.32 4.09 -11.41
N GLU A 95 -2.71 2.91 -11.59
CA GLU A 95 -1.78 2.67 -12.72
C GLU A 95 -2.45 2.93 -14.08
N GLY A 96 -3.72 2.52 -14.23
CA GLY A 96 -4.53 2.76 -15.43
C GLY A 96 -5.19 4.13 -15.53
N ALA A 97 -5.17 4.94 -14.47
CA ALA A 97 -5.90 6.21 -14.43
C ALA A 97 -5.23 7.30 -15.27
N GLY A 98 -6.04 8.22 -15.80
CA GLY A 98 -5.54 9.45 -16.42
C GLY A 98 -5.17 10.52 -15.38
N LEU A 99 -4.40 11.53 -15.80
CA LEU A 99 -3.91 12.62 -14.95
C LEU A 99 -5.02 13.28 -14.12
N LYS A 100 -6.17 13.57 -14.76
CA LYS A 100 -7.33 14.19 -14.11
C LYS A 100 -7.92 13.32 -12.99
N LEU A 101 -8.09 12.02 -13.26
CA LEU A 101 -8.67 11.10 -12.28
C LEU A 101 -7.72 10.90 -11.09
N LEU A 102 -6.41 10.90 -11.32
CA LEU A 102 -5.41 10.85 -10.25
C LEU A 102 -5.43 12.11 -9.38
N ALA A 103 -5.51 13.29 -9.99
CA ALA A 103 -5.63 14.55 -9.25
C ALA A 103 -6.92 14.61 -8.40
N GLN A 104 -7.98 13.95 -8.87
CA GLN A 104 -9.24 13.79 -8.15
C GLN A 104 -9.23 12.65 -7.11
N ASN A 105 -8.06 12.11 -6.73
CA ASN A 105 -7.95 10.96 -5.82
C ASN A 105 -8.83 9.77 -6.26
N GLY A 106 -8.95 9.55 -7.57
CA GLY A 106 -9.80 8.51 -8.14
C GLY A 106 -11.31 8.71 -7.96
N ASN A 107 -11.77 9.91 -7.57
CA ASN A 107 -13.20 10.24 -7.45
C ASN A 107 -13.66 11.16 -8.60
N PRO A 108 -14.31 10.63 -9.64
CA PRO A 108 -14.71 11.42 -10.81
C PRO A 108 -15.80 12.47 -10.50
N LYS A 109 -16.41 12.42 -9.30
CA LYS A 109 -17.40 13.42 -8.86
C LYS A 109 -16.75 14.72 -8.37
N LEU A 110 -15.45 14.73 -8.09
CA LEU A 110 -14.73 15.93 -7.70
C LEU A 110 -14.45 16.76 -8.95
N THR A 111 -15.01 17.97 -9.05
CA THR A 111 -14.72 18.86 -10.18
C THR A 111 -13.34 19.49 -9.99
N MET A 112 -12.44 19.30 -10.96
CA MET A 112 -11.17 20.02 -11.05
C MET A 112 -11.01 20.61 -12.45
N SER A 113 -10.56 21.87 -12.52
CA SER A 113 -10.13 22.48 -13.76
C SER A 113 -8.82 21.87 -14.24
N ASP A 114 -8.51 22.07 -15.52
CA ASP A 114 -7.26 21.55 -16.07
C ASP A 114 -6.05 22.29 -15.44
N GLU A 115 -6.16 23.57 -15.08
CA GLU A 115 -5.09 24.26 -14.35
C GLU A 115 -4.84 23.62 -12.98
N GLN A 116 -5.89 23.28 -12.23
CA GLN A 116 -5.75 22.62 -10.92
C GLN A 116 -5.12 21.25 -11.04
N VAL A 117 -5.46 20.49 -12.09
CA VAL A 117 -4.85 19.18 -12.36
C VAL A 117 -3.35 19.35 -12.65
N GLN A 118 -2.96 20.33 -13.47
CA GLN A 118 -1.56 20.60 -13.78
C GLN A 118 -0.78 21.10 -12.56
N GLU A 119 -1.38 21.97 -11.74
CA GLU A 119 -0.78 22.48 -10.51
C GLU A 119 -0.51 21.36 -9.51
N TRP A 120 -1.51 20.49 -9.30
CA TRP A 120 -1.38 19.33 -8.43
C TRP A 120 -0.28 18.37 -8.91
N ALA A 121 -0.27 18.08 -10.21
CA ALA A 121 0.74 17.23 -10.84
C ALA A 121 2.15 17.82 -10.77
N SER A 122 2.28 19.13 -10.98
CA SER A 122 3.55 19.85 -10.83
C SER A 122 4.04 19.83 -9.38
N THR A 123 3.15 19.97 -8.41
CA THR A 123 3.48 19.94 -6.98
C THR A 123 3.98 18.56 -6.56
N ALA A 124 3.24 17.49 -6.88
CA ALA A 124 3.69 16.12 -6.63
C ALA A 124 5.05 15.82 -7.27
N THR A 125 5.27 16.31 -8.50
CA THR A 125 6.55 16.18 -9.19
C THR A 125 7.68 16.91 -8.46
N LYS A 126 7.44 18.12 -7.94
CA LYS A 126 8.44 18.88 -7.17
C LYS A 126 8.80 18.19 -5.86
N GLU A 127 7.83 17.61 -5.17
CA GLU A 127 8.05 16.84 -3.94
C GLU A 127 8.95 15.62 -4.17
N LEU A 128 8.91 15.05 -5.37
CA LEU A 128 9.79 13.95 -5.81
C LEU A 128 11.14 14.43 -6.40
N GLY A 129 11.47 15.71 -6.29
CA GLY A 129 12.74 16.28 -6.76
C GLY A 129 12.74 16.68 -8.24
N GLY A 130 11.59 16.70 -8.90
CA GLY A 130 11.44 17.08 -10.31
C GLY A 130 11.51 15.90 -11.28
N CYS A 131 11.14 16.15 -12.54
CA CYS A 131 11.06 15.09 -13.56
C CYS A 131 12.39 14.39 -13.84
N ASP A 132 13.51 15.12 -13.83
CA ASP A 132 14.82 14.54 -14.09
C ASP A 132 15.26 13.60 -12.96
N ALA A 133 14.99 13.98 -11.72
CA ALA A 133 15.25 13.13 -10.56
C ALA A 133 14.39 11.86 -10.60
N LEU A 134 13.10 12.00 -10.90
CA LEU A 134 12.16 10.88 -11.02
C LEU A 134 12.63 9.87 -12.08
N LYS A 135 12.94 10.36 -13.30
CA LYS A 135 13.40 9.51 -14.41
C LYS A 135 14.72 8.81 -14.08
N LYS A 136 15.69 9.55 -13.54
CA LYS A 136 16.97 8.97 -13.10
C LYS A 136 16.78 7.88 -12.05
N ALA A 137 15.81 8.04 -11.16
CA ALA A 137 15.54 7.07 -10.13
C ALA A 137 14.88 5.78 -10.68
N HIS A 138 14.13 5.89 -11.78
CA HIS A 138 13.66 4.71 -12.53
C HIS A 138 14.83 3.99 -13.20
N ASP A 139 15.70 4.72 -13.88
CA ASP A 139 16.85 4.18 -14.61
C ASP A 139 17.87 3.49 -13.70
N ALA A 140 18.04 4.01 -12.49
CA ALA A 140 18.95 3.42 -11.51
C ALA A 140 18.51 2.01 -11.09
N GLY A 141 17.23 1.66 -11.29
CA GLY A 141 16.57 0.55 -10.62
C GLY A 141 16.64 0.79 -9.12
N PHE A 142 15.51 0.99 -8.44
CA PHE A 142 15.53 1.05 -6.99
C PHE A 142 15.84 -0.35 -6.43
N GLY A 143 17.12 -0.69 -6.42
CA GLY A 143 17.74 -1.84 -5.80
C GLY A 143 18.47 -1.37 -4.56
N GLN A 144 17.77 -1.45 -3.44
CA GLN A 144 18.27 -1.89 -2.12
C GLN A 144 17.08 -2.22 -1.23
#